data_AF-A0A846CG62-F1
#
_entry.id   AF-A0A846CG62-F1
#
_cell.length_a   1.000
_cell.length_b   1.000
_cell.length_c   1.000
_cell.angle_alpha   90.00
_cell.angle_beta   90.00
_cell.angle_gamma   90.00
#
_symmetry.space_group_name_H-M   'P 1'
#
loop_
_entity.id
_entity.type
_entity.pdbx_description
1 polymer ?
#
loop_
_entity_poly.entity_id
_entity_poly.type
_entity_poly.pdbx_seq_one_letter_code
_entity_poly.pdbx_strand_id
1 'polypeptide(L)'
;MKYLPPILGLTFLALTMTNCSGQLSSEKIASRLEPSIVKLFYKNQPGHGTGFFVSGEAGVCTVLTAAHVVKKEGERLLQTRDEKVWQVAKIEIFPSDIDLALVTFQAVGRNCNYPALKIGNSESLKKGSSIYISGFPIRGGKLVSQFVEGKVSGLDKLARGYGVSYDALSVGGMSGSPVVDVKGEVVAVHGMSDVEVVQNFASYQASLSEEQRQTYQQAVERVNDFQNLTFSWGMPINMNDIPLVSAKGVDYTKLRNLLAEGKWTEADFETYRVMVKVAGGESEGWLTDEDVDNFSCQDLGTIDKLWVEYSNGKFGFSVQKQIYQILGGTKEANQQVWIAFADKVGWRKGGKWLNWWEQGFHNRRPYAHGYFPSLTPGDERGGRTGLGVYYIFIPNSPVTETCKL
;
A
#
# COMPACT_ATOMS: atom_id res chain seq x y z
N MET A 1 35.18 32.45 -64.40
CA MET A 1 35.05 31.66 -63.16
C MET A 1 33.81 32.14 -62.42
N LYS A 2 32.78 31.29 -62.32
CA LYS A 2 31.49 31.62 -61.69
C LYS A 2 31.62 31.45 -60.17
N TYR A 3 31.28 32.49 -59.42
CA TYR A 3 31.17 32.48 -57.97
C TYR A 3 29.93 31.70 -57.51
N LEU A 4 30.10 30.75 -56.59
CA LEU A 4 29.03 30.10 -55.82
C LEU A 4 29.10 30.65 -54.39
N PRO A 5 27.98 31.09 -53.78
CA PRO A 5 27.98 31.48 -52.38
C PRO A 5 27.89 30.22 -51.48
N PRO A 6 28.47 30.24 -50.28
CA PRO A 6 28.33 29.14 -49.33
C PRO A 6 26.93 29.18 -48.72
N ILE A 7 26.19 28.09 -48.86
CA ILE A 7 24.92 27.85 -48.18
C ILE A 7 25.23 27.67 -46.69
N LEU A 8 24.94 28.68 -45.88
CA LEU A 8 24.82 28.51 -44.42
C LEU A 8 23.61 27.62 -44.16
N GLY A 9 23.86 26.33 -43.96
CA GLY A 9 22.87 25.41 -43.40
C GLY A 9 22.66 25.76 -41.93
N LEU A 10 21.60 26.52 -41.63
CA LEU A 10 21.04 26.57 -40.29
C LEU A 10 20.44 25.18 -39.99
N THR A 11 21.21 24.33 -39.34
CA THR A 11 20.67 23.15 -38.68
C THR A 11 19.82 23.61 -37.51
N PHE A 12 18.50 23.58 -37.70
CA PHE A 12 17.56 23.61 -36.59
C PHE A 12 17.85 22.39 -35.70
N LEU A 13 18.57 22.62 -34.60
CA LEU A 13 18.69 21.66 -33.52
C LEU A 13 17.29 21.56 -32.90
N ALA A 14 16.48 20.62 -33.40
CA ALA A 14 15.22 20.27 -32.79
C ALA A 14 15.54 19.66 -31.42
N LEU A 15 15.53 20.50 -30.39
CA LEU A 15 15.43 20.08 -29.00
C LEU A 15 14.12 19.32 -28.88
N THR A 16 14.21 18.00 -29.04
CA THR A 16 13.15 17.10 -28.63
C THR A 16 13.04 17.28 -27.13
N MET A 17 12.02 18.02 -26.70
CA MET A 17 11.59 18.05 -25.31
C MET A 17 11.21 16.62 -24.99
N THR A 18 12.14 15.85 -24.42
CA THR A 18 11.83 14.60 -23.73
C THR A 18 10.76 14.96 -22.70
N ASN A 19 9.51 14.64 -23.03
CA ASN A 19 8.41 14.61 -22.08
C ASN A 19 8.93 13.89 -20.84
N CYS A 20 8.97 14.59 -19.71
CA CYS A 20 9.23 13.99 -18.41
C CYS A 20 8.04 13.06 -18.12
N SER A 21 8.13 11.82 -18.59
CA SER A 21 7.05 10.83 -18.60
C SER A 21 6.91 10.23 -17.21
N GLY A 22 6.27 10.97 -16.29
CA GLY A 22 5.91 10.43 -14.98
C GLY A 22 5.37 11.42 -13.94
N GLN A 23 5.57 12.73 -14.12
CA GLN A 23 5.09 13.73 -13.17
C GLN A 23 3.72 14.26 -13.59
N LEU A 24 2.79 14.34 -12.63
CA LEU A 24 1.48 14.94 -12.81
C LEU A 24 1.55 16.43 -12.50
N SER A 25 0.70 17.24 -13.15
CA SER A 25 0.50 18.62 -12.71
C SER A 25 -0.24 18.65 -11.36
N SER A 26 -0.07 19.74 -10.60
CA SER A 26 -0.73 19.91 -9.30
C SER A 26 -2.27 19.83 -9.41
N GLU A 27 -2.86 20.36 -10.48
CA GLU A 27 -4.31 20.29 -10.73
C GLU A 27 -4.76 18.85 -11.01
N LYS A 28 -3.93 18.09 -11.72
CA LYS A 28 -4.19 16.67 -11.99
C LYS A 28 -4.03 15.81 -10.74
N ILE A 29 -3.14 16.18 -9.83
CA ILE A 29 -3.03 15.53 -8.52
C ILE A 29 -4.27 15.86 -7.69
N ALA A 30 -4.64 17.14 -7.56
CA ALA A 30 -5.80 17.57 -6.80
C ALA A 30 -7.07 16.81 -7.23
N SER A 31 -7.39 16.83 -8.53
CA SER A 31 -8.56 16.12 -9.09
C SER A 31 -8.55 14.61 -8.85
N ARG A 32 -7.38 13.96 -8.75
CA ARG A 32 -7.27 12.52 -8.41
C ARG A 32 -7.50 12.24 -6.93
N LEU A 33 -7.03 13.12 -6.06
CA LEU A 33 -7.20 12.97 -4.61
C LEU A 33 -8.66 13.17 -4.22
N GLU A 34 -9.29 14.19 -4.79
CA GLU A 34 -10.63 14.67 -4.45
C GLU A 34 -11.71 13.59 -4.17
N PRO A 35 -11.97 12.60 -5.04
CA PRO A 35 -13.00 11.58 -4.79
C PRO A 35 -12.60 10.56 -3.71
N SER A 36 -11.33 10.55 -3.30
CA SER A 36 -10.75 9.56 -2.39
C SER A 36 -10.65 10.07 -0.95
N ILE A 37 -10.90 11.35 -0.69
CA ILE A 37 -10.78 11.96 0.64
C ILE A 37 -12.12 11.93 1.37
N VAL A 38 -12.08 11.65 2.67
CA VAL A 38 -13.25 11.61 3.55
C VAL A 38 -13.04 12.47 4.78
N LYS A 39 -14.15 12.92 5.37
CA LYS A 39 -14.17 13.55 6.69
C LYS A 39 -14.55 12.51 7.73
N LEU A 40 -13.78 12.43 8.82
CA LEU A 40 -14.09 11.62 9.99
C LEU A 40 -14.52 12.53 11.13
N PHE A 41 -15.62 12.23 11.80
CA PHE A 41 -16.17 13.05 12.88
C PHE A 41 -16.98 12.23 13.88
N TYR A 42 -17.33 12.86 15.00
CA TYR A 42 -18.10 12.25 16.06
C TYR A 42 -19.51 12.81 16.05
N LYS A 43 -20.51 11.92 16.15
CA LYS A 43 -21.90 12.34 16.23
C LYS A 43 -22.12 13.20 17.47
N ASN A 44 -22.72 14.37 17.28
CA ASN A 44 -23.07 15.32 18.35
C ASN A 44 -21.89 15.76 19.22
N GLN A 45 -20.66 15.69 18.71
CA GLN A 45 -19.48 16.09 19.46
C GLN A 45 -18.56 16.94 18.58
N PRO A 46 -17.82 17.89 19.17
CA PRO A 46 -16.81 18.65 18.44
C PRO A 46 -15.60 17.76 18.09
N GLY A 47 -14.89 18.18 17.05
CA GLY A 47 -13.71 17.50 16.55
C GLY A 47 -14.00 16.71 15.28
N HIS A 48 -13.09 16.82 14.33
CA HIS A 48 -13.08 16.07 13.09
C HIS A 48 -11.65 15.96 12.58
N GLY A 49 -11.45 15.05 11.64
CA GLY A 49 -10.21 14.94 10.88
C GLY A 49 -10.52 14.49 9.46
N THR A 50 -9.44 14.17 8.75
CA THR A 50 -9.47 13.70 7.38
C THR A 50 -9.05 12.23 7.35
N GLY A 51 -9.56 11.47 6.39
CA GLY A 51 -8.99 10.19 6.00
C GLY A 51 -9.03 10.06 4.48
N PHE A 52 -8.50 8.96 3.96
CA PHE A 52 -8.57 8.66 2.53
C PHE A 52 -8.73 7.17 2.28
N PHE A 53 -9.39 6.83 1.17
CA PHE A 53 -9.59 5.45 0.77
C PHE A 53 -8.28 4.79 0.37
N VAL A 54 -8.11 3.55 0.84
CA VAL A 54 -7.01 2.65 0.48
C VAL A 54 -7.60 1.30 0.04
N SER A 55 -6.80 0.51 -0.66
CA SER A 55 -7.18 -0.85 -1.02
C SER A 55 -7.49 -1.67 0.23
N GLY A 56 -8.53 -2.51 0.15
CA GLY A 56 -8.98 -3.35 1.26
C GLY A 56 -9.76 -4.56 0.77
N GLU A 57 -10.40 -5.26 1.70
CA GLU A 57 -11.20 -6.46 1.40
C GLU A 57 -12.35 -6.15 0.42
N ALA A 58 -12.67 -7.12 -0.44
CA ALA A 58 -13.78 -6.99 -1.38
C ALA A 58 -15.11 -6.72 -0.63
N GLY A 59 -15.84 -5.68 -1.07
CA GLY A 59 -17.09 -5.25 -0.46
C GLY A 59 -16.95 -4.42 0.82
N VAL A 60 -15.73 -4.15 1.28
CA VAL A 60 -15.45 -3.30 2.44
C VAL A 60 -14.74 -2.04 2.00
N CYS A 61 -15.29 -0.88 2.34
CA CYS A 61 -14.57 0.37 2.15
C CYS A 61 -13.60 0.58 3.29
N THR A 62 -12.31 0.75 2.95
CA THR A 62 -11.22 0.91 3.91
C THR A 62 -10.62 2.30 3.78
N VAL A 63 -10.43 2.97 4.92
CA VAL A 63 -9.92 4.33 5.02
C VAL A 63 -8.74 4.37 5.97
N LEU A 64 -7.64 4.97 5.54
CA LEU A 64 -6.48 5.26 6.37
C LEU A 64 -6.58 6.69 6.92
N THR A 65 -6.25 6.86 8.20
CA THR A 65 -6.24 8.15 8.90
C THR A 65 -5.24 8.13 10.05
N ALA A 66 -5.09 9.26 10.75
CA ALA A 66 -4.35 9.33 12.00
C ALA A 66 -5.17 8.73 13.16
N ALA A 67 -4.55 7.93 14.03
CA ALA A 67 -5.25 7.26 15.14
C ALA A 67 -5.91 8.27 16.09
N HIS A 68 -5.27 9.40 16.37
CA HIS A 68 -5.85 10.43 17.23
C HIS A 68 -7.15 11.03 16.68
N VAL A 69 -7.43 10.93 15.38
CA VAL A 69 -8.70 11.36 14.77
C VAL A 69 -9.86 10.47 15.23
N VAL A 70 -9.60 9.19 15.51
CA VAL A 70 -10.63 8.17 15.79
C VAL A 70 -10.59 7.59 17.22
N LYS A 71 -9.61 7.99 18.03
CA LYS A 71 -9.40 7.46 19.39
C LYS A 71 -10.45 7.88 20.44
N LYS A 72 -11.13 9.01 20.24
CA LYS A 72 -12.07 9.55 21.23
C LYS A 72 -13.30 8.65 21.34
N GLU A 73 -13.85 8.47 22.53
CA GLU A 73 -15.10 7.71 22.70
C GLU A 73 -16.30 8.38 22.02
N GLY A 74 -17.21 7.57 21.49
CA GLY A 74 -18.43 8.02 20.83
C GLY A 74 -18.73 7.29 19.52
N GLU A 75 -19.84 7.65 18.90
CA GLU A 75 -20.24 7.14 17.57
C GLU A 75 -19.43 7.87 16.49
N ARG A 76 -18.53 7.14 15.82
CA ARG A 76 -17.72 7.67 14.72
C ARG A 76 -18.51 7.59 13.42
N LEU A 77 -18.53 8.70 12.71
CA LEU A 77 -19.16 8.85 11.42
C LEU A 77 -18.11 9.26 10.39
N LEU A 78 -18.35 8.86 9.16
CA LEU A 78 -17.56 9.22 8.01
C LEU A 78 -18.45 9.90 6.99
N GLN A 79 -18.02 11.03 6.44
CA GLN A 79 -18.68 11.72 5.34
C GLN A 79 -17.80 11.65 4.09
N THR A 80 -18.35 11.13 3.00
CA THR A 80 -17.71 11.08 1.69
C THR A 80 -17.97 12.36 0.90
N ARG A 81 -17.23 12.58 -0.21
CA ARG A 81 -17.38 13.77 -1.05
C ARG A 81 -18.78 13.93 -1.64
N ASP A 82 -19.48 12.83 -1.92
CA ASP A 82 -20.88 12.82 -2.36
C ASP A 82 -21.88 13.10 -1.23
N GLU A 83 -21.40 13.68 -0.12
CA GLU A 83 -22.13 14.10 1.08
C GLU A 83 -22.79 12.97 1.87
N LYS A 84 -22.67 11.71 1.42
CA LYS A 84 -23.18 10.54 2.16
C LYS A 84 -22.44 10.38 3.48
N VAL A 85 -23.21 10.04 4.51
CA VAL A 85 -22.70 9.75 5.85
C VAL A 85 -22.83 8.27 6.13
N TRP A 86 -21.73 7.67 6.58
CA TRP A 86 -21.61 6.26 6.89
C TRP A 86 -21.26 6.09 8.36
N GLN A 87 -21.86 5.08 8.99
CA GLN A 87 -21.43 4.64 10.31
C GLN A 87 -20.16 3.80 10.16
N VAL A 88 -19.16 4.12 10.98
CA VAL A 88 -17.94 3.31 11.04
C VAL A 88 -18.27 1.94 11.64
N ALA A 89 -17.90 0.88 10.93
CA ALA A 89 -18.13 -0.50 11.35
C ALA A 89 -17.01 -1.04 12.24
N LYS A 90 -15.75 -0.77 11.87
CA LYS A 90 -14.58 -1.23 12.63
C LYS A 90 -13.43 -0.22 12.54
N ILE A 91 -12.70 -0.08 13.64
CA ILE A 91 -11.50 0.73 13.75
C ILE A 91 -10.37 -0.20 14.20
N GLU A 92 -9.27 -0.20 13.47
CA GLU A 92 -8.03 -0.87 13.83
C GLU A 92 -6.96 0.19 14.01
N ILE A 93 -6.52 0.38 15.26
CA ILE A 93 -5.40 1.26 15.56
C ILE A 93 -4.12 0.45 15.35
N PHE A 94 -3.13 1.03 14.67
CA PHE A 94 -1.83 0.38 14.49
C PHE A 94 -1.13 0.19 15.85
N PRO A 95 -0.14 -0.72 15.96
CA PRO A 95 0.58 -0.95 17.21
C PRO A 95 1.05 0.33 17.90
N SER A 96 1.13 0.26 19.23
CA SER A 96 0.98 1.36 20.20
C SER A 96 1.93 2.56 20.09
N ASP A 97 2.89 2.54 19.18
CA ASP A 97 3.84 3.61 18.90
C ASP A 97 3.66 4.25 17.52
N ILE A 98 2.57 3.99 16.80
CA ILE A 98 2.26 4.63 15.52
C ILE A 98 0.88 5.31 15.58
N ASP A 99 0.82 6.60 15.22
CA ASP A 99 -0.43 7.37 15.23
C ASP A 99 -1.30 7.14 13.98
N LEU A 100 -1.46 5.89 13.54
CA LEU A 100 -2.25 5.49 12.36
C LEU A 100 -3.42 4.58 12.75
N ALA A 101 -4.52 4.67 11.98
CA ALA A 101 -5.65 3.77 12.11
C ALA A 101 -6.29 3.45 10.75
N LEU A 102 -6.75 2.21 10.59
CA LEU A 102 -7.70 1.81 9.56
C LEU A 102 -9.13 1.92 10.08
N VAL A 103 -9.98 2.47 9.24
CA VAL A 103 -11.41 2.62 9.48
C VAL A 103 -12.13 1.91 8.35
N THR A 104 -13.10 1.06 8.68
CA THR A 104 -13.89 0.36 7.68
C THR A 104 -15.38 0.60 7.85
N PHE A 105 -16.09 0.59 6.73
CA PHE A 105 -17.54 0.59 6.67
C PHE A 105 -18.02 -0.20 5.44
N GLN A 106 -19.28 -0.61 5.45
CA GLN A 106 -19.90 -1.30 4.32
C GLN A 106 -20.72 -0.30 3.51
N ALA A 107 -20.32 -0.07 2.26
CA ALA A 107 -21.12 0.72 1.33
C ALA A 107 -22.33 -0.10 0.83
N VAL A 108 -23.40 0.57 0.42
CA VAL A 108 -24.56 -0.09 -0.19
C VAL A 108 -24.17 -0.61 -1.58
N GLY A 109 -24.11 -1.94 -1.74
CA GLY A 109 -23.67 -2.63 -2.96
C GLY A 109 -22.52 -3.59 -2.67
N ARG A 110 -22.32 -4.62 -3.50
CA ARG A 110 -21.30 -5.67 -3.24
C ARG A 110 -19.85 -5.16 -3.25
N ASN A 111 -19.58 -3.91 -3.68
CA ASN A 111 -18.25 -3.33 -3.86
C ASN A 111 -18.11 -1.93 -3.23
N CYS A 112 -16.90 -1.58 -2.79
CA CYS A 112 -16.57 -0.20 -2.43
C CYS A 112 -16.43 0.66 -3.70
N ASN A 113 -17.35 1.60 -3.90
CA ASN A 113 -17.41 2.41 -5.12
C ASN A 113 -16.57 3.69 -5.06
N TYR A 114 -15.74 3.84 -4.03
CA TYR A 114 -14.85 4.99 -3.86
C TYR A 114 -13.42 4.63 -4.30
N PRO A 115 -12.76 5.49 -5.10
CA PRO A 115 -11.42 5.18 -5.60
C PRO A 115 -10.42 5.16 -4.45
N ALA A 116 -9.67 4.07 -4.34
CA ALA A 116 -8.54 3.98 -3.43
C ALA A 116 -7.33 4.75 -3.98
N LEU A 117 -6.62 5.45 -3.10
CA LEU A 117 -5.33 6.02 -3.42
C LEU A 117 -4.26 4.94 -3.42
N LYS A 118 -3.34 5.04 -4.38
CA LYS A 118 -2.19 4.14 -4.46
C LYS A 118 -1.17 4.53 -3.38
N ILE A 119 -0.73 3.54 -2.61
CA ILE A 119 0.35 3.72 -1.65
C ILE A 119 1.69 3.77 -2.40
N GLY A 120 2.50 4.76 -2.05
CA GLY A 120 3.85 4.95 -2.55
C GLY A 120 4.91 4.49 -1.55
N ASN A 121 6.15 4.92 -1.75
CA ASN A 121 7.25 4.63 -0.85
C ASN A 121 7.90 5.92 -0.34
N SER A 122 7.79 6.15 0.97
CA SER A 122 8.43 7.27 1.67
C SER A 122 9.95 7.31 1.55
N GLU A 123 10.64 6.19 1.32
CA GLU A 123 12.10 6.14 1.12
C GLU A 123 12.56 6.91 -0.13
N SER A 124 11.64 7.20 -1.06
CA SER A 124 11.93 8.03 -2.22
C SER A 124 11.96 9.53 -1.90
N LEU A 125 11.47 9.94 -0.72
CA LEU A 125 11.47 11.33 -0.29
C LEU A 125 12.89 11.82 -0.01
N LYS A 126 13.16 13.05 -0.40
CA LYS A 126 14.39 13.78 -0.12
C LYS A 126 14.01 15.19 0.35
N LYS A 127 14.90 15.85 1.10
CA LYS A 127 14.75 17.28 1.37
C LYS A 127 14.59 18.04 0.05
N GLY A 128 13.55 18.87 -0.05
CA GLY A 128 13.16 19.60 -1.25
C GLY A 128 12.18 18.87 -2.17
N SER A 129 11.85 17.59 -1.93
CA SER A 129 10.80 16.88 -2.68
C SER A 129 9.46 17.62 -2.56
N SER A 130 8.81 17.87 -3.70
CA SER A 130 7.44 18.40 -3.73
C SER A 130 6.45 17.36 -3.23
N ILE A 131 5.56 17.80 -2.35
CA ILE A 131 4.48 16.99 -1.79
C ILE A 131 3.16 17.76 -1.87
N TYR A 132 2.06 17.03 -1.89
CA TYR A 132 0.71 17.60 -1.94
C TYR A 132 -0.17 16.98 -0.86
N ILE A 133 -0.99 17.80 -0.22
CA ILE A 133 -1.85 17.39 0.89
C ILE A 133 -3.26 17.84 0.58
N SER A 134 -4.24 16.94 0.74
CA SER A 134 -5.65 17.27 0.53
C SER A 134 -6.49 16.81 1.71
N GLY A 135 -7.26 17.72 2.30
CA GLY A 135 -8.08 17.40 3.46
C GLY A 135 -9.17 18.41 3.75
N PHE A 136 -9.83 18.24 4.88
CA PHE A 136 -11.04 18.97 5.26
C PHE A 136 -10.87 19.83 6.51
N PRO A 137 -10.21 20.99 6.45
CA PRO A 137 -10.21 21.93 7.56
C PRO A 137 -11.57 22.60 7.75
N ILE A 138 -11.76 23.20 8.93
CA ILE A 138 -12.85 24.16 9.17
C ILE A 138 -12.30 25.58 9.00
N ARG A 139 -12.92 26.38 8.14
CA ARG A 139 -12.65 27.82 7.99
C ARG A 139 -13.93 28.61 8.18
N GLY A 140 -13.92 29.56 9.12
CA GLY A 140 -15.09 30.40 9.42
C GLY A 140 -16.34 29.58 9.81
N GLY A 141 -16.16 28.45 10.50
CA GLY A 141 -17.24 27.55 10.90
C GLY A 141 -17.79 26.65 9.79
N LYS A 142 -17.24 26.72 8.56
CA LYS A 142 -17.63 25.87 7.43
C LYS A 142 -16.54 24.86 7.12
N LEU A 143 -16.96 23.65 6.75
CA LEU A 143 -16.06 22.63 6.20
C LEU A 143 -15.63 23.07 4.80
N VAL A 144 -14.33 23.02 4.51
CA VAL A 144 -13.79 23.37 3.19
C VAL A 144 -12.87 22.24 2.73
N SER A 145 -12.91 21.87 1.45
CA SER A 145 -11.86 21.04 0.85
C SER A 145 -10.64 21.92 0.59
N GLN A 146 -9.50 21.58 1.21
CA GLN A 146 -8.25 22.32 1.04
C GLN A 146 -7.19 21.43 0.40
N PHE A 147 -6.60 21.92 -0.69
CA PHE A 147 -5.43 21.33 -1.35
C PHE A 147 -4.23 22.24 -1.10
N VAL A 148 -3.11 21.65 -0.68
CA VAL A 148 -1.90 22.38 -0.30
C VAL A 148 -0.71 21.73 -0.98
N GLU A 149 0.14 22.56 -1.59
CA GLU A 149 1.48 22.17 -2.03
C GLU A 149 2.49 22.52 -0.94
N GLY A 150 3.49 21.65 -0.77
CA GLY A 150 4.59 21.88 0.15
C GLY A 150 5.87 21.20 -0.31
N LYS A 151 6.94 21.39 0.48
CA LYS A 151 8.23 20.73 0.26
C LYS A 151 8.70 20.03 1.52
N VAL A 152 9.29 18.85 1.35
CA VAL A 152 9.96 18.13 2.45
C VAL A 152 11.11 18.97 2.99
N SER A 153 11.07 19.26 4.28
CA SER A 153 12.07 20.05 5.02
C SER A 153 13.03 19.13 5.78
N GLY A 154 12.52 18.02 6.32
CA GLY A 154 13.25 17.11 7.20
C GLY A 154 12.81 15.66 7.05
N LEU A 155 13.74 14.76 7.38
CA LEU A 155 13.55 13.31 7.42
C LEU A 155 14.20 12.85 8.72
N ASP A 156 13.45 13.01 9.80
CA ASP A 156 13.94 12.94 11.18
C ASP A 156 12.94 12.15 12.02
N LYS A 157 13.40 11.42 13.03
CA LYS A 157 12.52 10.59 13.85
C LYS A 157 11.90 11.37 15.00
N LEU A 158 10.58 11.46 14.98
CA LEU A 158 9.78 11.93 16.09
C LEU A 158 8.99 10.74 16.68
N ALA A 159 8.53 10.85 17.92
CA ALA A 159 7.71 9.80 18.53
C ALA A 159 6.40 9.57 17.77
N ARG A 160 5.78 8.41 18.00
CA ARG A 160 4.48 8.02 17.45
C ARG A 160 4.46 7.79 15.93
N GLY A 161 5.61 7.41 15.36
CA GLY A 161 5.77 7.09 13.94
C GLY A 161 5.93 8.31 13.02
N TYR A 162 6.04 9.52 13.57
CA TYR A 162 6.29 10.72 12.78
C TYR A 162 7.74 10.76 12.29
N GLY A 163 7.93 10.97 10.99
CA GLY A 163 9.24 10.76 10.34
C GLY A 163 9.59 11.72 9.22
N VAL A 164 8.64 12.53 8.76
CA VAL A 164 8.83 13.49 7.67
C VAL A 164 8.27 14.83 8.09
N SER A 165 9.07 15.89 8.00
CA SER A 165 8.61 17.25 8.18
C SER A 165 8.61 18.00 6.85
N TYR A 166 7.67 18.92 6.69
CA TYR A 166 7.51 19.71 5.48
C TYR A 166 7.00 21.10 5.78
N ASP A 167 7.41 22.05 4.94
CA ASP A 167 6.83 23.37 4.85
C ASP A 167 5.55 23.27 4.01
N ALA A 168 4.41 23.20 4.71
CA ALA A 168 3.08 23.22 4.12
C ALA A 168 2.09 23.81 5.14
N LEU A 169 1.20 24.67 4.66
CA LEU A 169 0.19 25.33 5.50
C LEU A 169 -0.96 24.35 5.81
N SER A 170 -0.84 23.65 6.94
CA SER A 170 -1.88 22.80 7.50
C SER A 170 -2.75 23.57 8.50
N VAL A 171 -4.01 23.15 8.65
CA VAL A 171 -4.98 23.75 9.57
C VAL A 171 -5.72 22.60 10.26
N GLY A 172 -6.18 22.83 11.50
CA GLY A 172 -6.98 21.88 12.26
C GLY A 172 -8.10 21.25 11.42
N GLY A 173 -8.19 19.93 11.47
CA GLY A 173 -9.09 19.11 10.64
C GLY A 173 -8.41 18.42 9.45
N MET A 174 -7.21 18.84 9.07
CA MET A 174 -6.43 18.15 8.03
C MET A 174 -5.71 16.89 8.54
N SER A 175 -5.58 16.67 9.85
CA SER A 175 -4.96 15.46 10.41
C SER A 175 -5.60 14.19 9.84
N GLY A 176 -4.76 13.27 9.38
CA GLY A 176 -5.13 12.06 8.64
C GLY A 176 -5.23 12.23 7.12
N SER A 177 -4.95 13.42 6.57
CA SER A 177 -4.88 13.64 5.11
C SER A 177 -3.74 12.82 4.46
N PRO A 178 -3.91 12.36 3.21
CA PRO A 178 -2.80 11.80 2.47
C PRO A 178 -1.80 12.90 2.12
N VAL A 179 -0.52 12.57 2.26
CA VAL A 179 0.59 13.33 1.69
C VAL A 179 1.07 12.54 0.48
N VAL A 180 0.97 13.12 -0.71
CA VAL A 180 1.32 12.44 -1.96
C VAL A 180 2.51 13.08 -2.66
N ASP A 181 3.24 12.28 -3.42
CA ASP A 181 4.34 12.75 -4.26
C ASP A 181 3.86 13.33 -5.61
N VAL A 182 4.81 13.68 -6.47
CA VAL A 182 4.56 14.21 -7.83
C VAL A 182 3.90 13.21 -8.79
N LYS A 183 3.78 11.93 -8.42
CA LYS A 183 3.05 10.90 -9.16
C LYS A 183 1.63 10.72 -8.62
N GLY A 184 1.30 11.37 -7.51
CA GLY A 184 0.03 11.20 -6.80
C GLY A 184 -0.05 9.93 -5.97
N GLU A 185 1.09 9.33 -5.59
CA GLU A 185 1.18 8.16 -4.73
C GLU A 185 1.36 8.60 -3.27
N VAL A 186 0.66 7.96 -2.32
CA VAL A 186 0.69 8.33 -0.90
C VAL A 186 2.01 7.92 -0.26
N VAL A 187 2.80 8.90 0.18
CA VAL A 187 4.12 8.70 0.78
C VAL A 187 4.15 9.00 2.28
N ALA A 188 3.13 9.67 2.81
CA ALA A 188 2.94 9.86 4.25
C ALA A 188 1.46 10.12 4.58
N VAL A 189 1.11 10.02 5.85
CA VAL A 189 -0.16 10.53 6.40
C VAL A 189 0.15 11.78 7.21
N HIS A 190 -0.48 12.90 6.87
CA HIS A 190 -0.34 14.15 7.61
C HIS A 190 -0.94 13.99 9.01
N GLY A 191 -0.25 14.46 10.04
CA GLY A 191 -0.75 14.34 11.41
C GLY A 191 -0.86 15.65 12.16
N MET A 192 0.23 16.41 12.32
CA MET A 192 0.25 17.58 13.21
C MET A 192 1.32 18.61 12.83
N SER A 193 1.18 19.85 13.31
CA SER A 193 2.17 20.93 13.23
C SER A 193 3.16 20.91 14.39
N ASP A 194 4.30 21.62 14.29
CA ASP A 194 5.23 21.80 15.42
C ASP A 194 4.53 22.33 16.68
N VAL A 195 3.56 23.24 16.53
CA VAL A 195 2.77 23.78 17.65
C VAL A 195 2.03 22.65 18.37
N GLU A 196 1.39 21.77 17.62
CA GLU A 196 0.69 20.61 18.15
C GLU A 196 1.66 19.54 18.68
N VAL A 197 2.84 19.37 18.09
CA VAL A 197 3.90 18.49 18.61
C VAL A 197 4.30 18.96 20.01
N VAL A 198 4.65 20.24 20.16
CA VAL A 198 5.08 20.82 21.44
C VAL A 198 3.99 20.67 22.50
N GLN A 199 2.73 20.95 22.15
CA GLN A 199 1.61 20.82 23.07
C GLN A 199 1.32 19.36 23.46
N ASN A 200 1.26 18.46 22.48
CA ASN A 200 0.83 17.07 22.71
C ASN A 200 1.93 16.21 23.32
N PHE A 201 3.21 16.49 23.02
CA PHE A 201 4.32 15.62 23.43
C PHE A 201 5.02 16.09 24.71
N ALA A 202 4.61 17.23 25.27
CA ALA A 202 5.18 17.78 26.50
C ALA A 202 5.21 16.76 27.67
N SER A 203 4.18 15.92 27.79
CA SER A 203 4.08 14.89 28.85
C SER A 203 4.84 13.58 28.55
N TYR A 204 5.29 13.38 27.31
CA TYR A 204 5.94 12.14 26.85
C TYR A 204 7.46 12.23 26.81
N GLN A 205 8.06 13.37 27.17
CA GLN A 205 9.50 13.62 27.04
C GLN A 205 10.39 12.57 27.73
N ALA A 206 9.92 12.01 28.85
CA ALA A 206 10.66 10.99 29.60
C ALA A 206 10.76 9.64 28.87
N SER A 207 9.81 9.31 27.99
CA SER A 207 9.81 8.07 27.21
C SER A 207 10.46 8.20 25.83
N LEU A 208 10.87 9.41 25.43
CA LEU A 208 11.52 9.63 24.14
C LEU A 208 12.94 9.07 24.12
N SER A 209 13.33 8.49 22.98
CA SER A 209 14.74 8.26 22.69
C SER A 209 15.51 9.57 22.60
N GLU A 210 16.83 9.51 22.67
CA GLU A 210 17.66 10.73 22.59
C GLU A 210 17.48 11.45 21.24
N GLU A 211 17.41 10.69 20.13
CA GLU A 211 17.13 11.22 18.80
C GLU A 211 15.77 11.95 18.76
N GLN A 212 14.70 11.30 19.26
CA GLN A 212 13.36 11.89 19.31
C GLN A 212 13.30 13.14 20.20
N ARG A 213 14.05 13.14 21.30
CA ARG A 213 14.13 14.28 22.21
C ARG A 213 14.80 15.47 21.54
N GLN A 214 15.88 15.26 20.79
CA GLN A 214 16.54 16.31 20.03
C GLN A 214 15.60 16.92 18.99
N THR A 215 14.91 16.08 18.20
CA THR A 215 13.92 16.55 17.22
C THR A 215 12.78 17.34 17.88
N TYR A 216 12.29 16.88 19.04
CA TYR A 216 11.28 17.60 19.82
C TYR A 216 11.78 18.97 20.31
N GLN A 217 13.02 19.08 20.83
CA GLN A 217 13.56 20.36 21.28
C GLN A 217 13.72 21.36 20.12
N GLN A 218 14.13 20.90 18.94
CA GLN A 218 14.17 21.77 17.76
C GLN A 218 12.77 22.30 17.38
N ALA A 219 11.71 21.51 17.59
CA ALA A 219 10.33 21.99 17.40
C ALA A 219 9.96 23.06 18.44
N VAL A 220 10.36 22.89 19.71
CA VAL A 220 10.19 23.90 20.77
C VAL A 220 10.88 25.21 20.41
N GLU A 221 12.13 25.15 19.93
CA GLU A 221 12.88 26.33 19.48
C GLU A 221 12.16 27.08 18.36
N ARG A 222 11.68 26.35 17.34
CA ARG A 222 10.91 26.95 16.22
C ARG A 222 9.59 27.58 16.68
N VAL A 223 8.89 26.97 17.62
CA VAL A 223 7.62 27.50 18.14
C VAL A 223 7.83 28.75 19.00
N ASN A 224 8.94 28.84 19.73
CA ASN A 224 9.24 29.97 20.60
C ASN A 224 9.85 31.18 19.86
N ASP A 225 10.44 30.96 18.68
CA ASP A 225 11.00 32.03 17.85
C ASP A 225 10.06 32.39 16.69
N PHE A 226 9.36 33.53 16.82
CA PHE A 226 8.44 34.04 15.79
C PHE A 226 9.11 34.37 14.45
N GLN A 227 10.45 34.40 14.36
CA GLN A 227 11.16 34.58 13.10
C GLN A 227 11.36 33.26 12.33
N ASN A 228 11.19 32.11 12.98
CA ASN A 228 11.37 30.80 12.35
C ASN A 228 10.04 30.23 11.82
N LEU A 229 10.10 29.63 10.62
CA LEU A 229 8.98 28.88 10.07
C LEU A 229 8.79 27.58 10.85
N THR A 230 7.57 27.31 11.30
CA THR A 230 7.17 26.01 11.87
C THR A 230 6.92 24.98 10.75
N PHE A 231 7.10 23.71 11.05
CA PHE A 231 6.81 22.63 10.11
C PHE A 231 5.52 21.87 10.44
N SER A 232 5.00 21.22 9.41
CA SER A 232 4.02 20.16 9.52
C SER A 232 4.73 18.80 9.49
N TRP A 233 4.18 17.82 10.19
CA TRP A 233 4.73 16.48 10.32
C TRP A 233 3.79 15.41 9.76
N GLY A 234 4.37 14.46 9.05
CA GLY A 234 3.71 13.26 8.55
C GLY A 234 4.34 11.98 9.08
N MET A 235 3.52 10.95 9.18
CA MET A 235 3.96 9.58 9.38
C MET A 235 4.30 9.01 8.01
N PRO A 236 5.58 8.75 7.69
CA PRO A 236 5.94 8.14 6.42
C PRO A 236 5.19 6.82 6.24
N ILE A 237 4.71 6.58 5.02
CA ILE A 237 4.23 5.25 4.63
C ILE A 237 5.33 4.62 3.80
N ASN A 238 5.98 3.61 4.38
CA ASN A 238 6.90 2.78 3.64
C ASN A 238 6.14 1.55 3.11
N MET A 239 6.41 1.17 1.86
CA MET A 239 6.01 -0.16 1.37
C MET A 239 6.57 -1.27 2.29
N ASN A 240 7.67 -1.00 2.98
CA ASN A 240 8.28 -1.91 3.94
C ASN A 240 7.54 -2.05 5.29
N ASP A 241 6.56 -1.18 5.58
CA ASP A 241 5.78 -1.17 6.82
C ASP A 241 4.51 -2.05 6.73
N ILE A 242 4.33 -2.79 5.63
CA ILE A 242 3.36 -3.90 5.59
C ILE A 242 3.70 -4.79 6.80
N PRO A 243 2.79 -4.93 7.79
CA PRO A 243 3.09 -5.70 8.98
C PRO A 243 3.46 -7.13 8.59
N LEU A 244 4.72 -7.51 8.80
CA LEU A 244 5.24 -8.85 8.51
C LEU A 244 4.86 -9.80 9.64
N VAL A 245 3.56 -9.94 9.88
CA VAL A 245 3.03 -10.75 10.98
C VAL A 245 3.04 -12.23 10.60
N SER A 246 3.49 -13.07 11.53
CA SER A 246 3.55 -14.52 11.36
C SER A 246 3.03 -15.22 12.61
N ALA A 247 2.09 -16.14 12.46
CA ALA A 247 1.63 -16.95 13.59
C ALA A 247 2.62 -18.07 13.91
N LYS A 248 3.50 -18.40 12.95
CA LYS A 248 4.53 -19.44 13.04
C LYS A 248 5.94 -18.88 13.25
N GLY A 249 6.09 -17.57 13.42
CA GLY A 249 7.39 -16.92 13.64
C GLY A 249 8.31 -16.88 12.40
N VAL A 250 7.75 -17.00 11.20
CA VAL A 250 8.48 -16.94 9.93
C VAL A 250 8.81 -15.48 9.57
N ASP A 251 10.06 -15.24 9.19
CA ASP A 251 10.53 -13.93 8.74
C ASP A 251 10.28 -13.73 7.23
N TYR A 252 9.42 -12.75 6.92
CA TYR A 252 9.05 -12.37 5.55
C TYR A 252 9.89 -11.24 4.96
N THR A 253 10.91 -10.74 5.67
CA THR A 253 11.71 -9.58 5.25
C THR A 253 12.37 -9.80 3.89
N LYS A 254 12.89 -11.01 3.64
CA LYS A 254 13.52 -11.34 2.36
C LYS A 254 12.51 -11.35 1.21
N LEU A 255 11.32 -11.92 1.42
CA LEU A 255 10.25 -11.94 0.42
C LEU A 255 9.85 -10.51 0.04
N ARG A 256 9.58 -9.68 1.05
CA ARG A 256 9.25 -8.27 0.88
C ARG A 256 10.29 -7.52 0.06
N ASN A 257 11.58 -7.67 0.39
CA ASN A 257 12.66 -6.98 -0.32
C ASN A 257 12.76 -7.41 -1.79
N LEU A 258 12.62 -8.71 -2.09
CA LEU A 258 12.64 -9.20 -3.48
C LEU A 258 11.46 -8.66 -4.29
N LEU A 259 10.28 -8.60 -3.68
CA LEU A 259 9.09 -8.00 -4.29
C LEU A 259 9.25 -6.49 -4.51
N ALA A 260 9.84 -5.78 -3.54
CA ALA A 260 10.18 -4.35 -3.64
C ALA A 260 11.10 -4.04 -4.81
N GLU A 261 12.06 -4.92 -5.07
CA GLU A 261 13.01 -4.80 -6.18
C GLU A 261 12.44 -5.30 -7.52
N GLY A 262 11.20 -5.82 -7.55
CA GLY A 262 10.58 -6.38 -8.74
C GLY A 262 11.26 -7.65 -9.27
N LYS A 263 11.98 -8.36 -8.38
CA LYS A 263 12.65 -9.64 -8.64
C LYS A 263 11.65 -10.79 -8.50
N TRP A 264 10.68 -10.83 -9.41
CA TRP A 264 9.49 -11.69 -9.32
C TRP A 264 9.84 -13.18 -9.21
N THR A 265 10.81 -13.63 -9.98
CA THR A 265 11.20 -15.04 -9.98
C THR A 265 11.80 -15.41 -8.64
N GLU A 266 12.76 -14.63 -8.14
CA GLU A 266 13.39 -14.83 -6.83
C GLU A 266 12.39 -14.71 -5.68
N ALA A 267 11.42 -13.79 -5.78
CA ALA A 267 10.32 -13.68 -4.83
C ALA A 267 9.43 -14.93 -4.84
N ASP A 268 9.20 -15.56 -5.99
CA ASP A 268 8.43 -16.80 -6.11
C ASP A 268 9.13 -17.98 -5.42
N PHE A 269 10.45 -18.12 -5.64
CA PHE A 269 11.31 -19.05 -4.89
C PHE A 269 11.22 -18.83 -3.38
N GLU A 270 11.34 -17.57 -2.97
CA GLU A 270 11.31 -17.19 -1.57
C GLU A 270 9.93 -17.47 -0.95
N THR A 271 8.86 -17.26 -1.71
CA THR A 271 7.49 -17.56 -1.31
C THR A 271 7.33 -19.05 -1.00
N TYR A 272 7.77 -19.92 -1.91
CA TYR A 272 7.77 -21.37 -1.67
C TYR A 272 8.50 -21.73 -0.37
N ARG A 273 9.70 -21.18 -0.18
CA ARG A 273 10.53 -21.43 1.00
C ARG A 273 9.83 -21.05 2.30
N VAL A 274 9.22 -19.86 2.37
CA VAL A 274 8.52 -19.41 3.59
C VAL A 274 7.25 -20.22 3.84
N MET A 275 6.54 -20.66 2.79
CA MET A 275 5.36 -21.50 2.96
C MET A 275 5.70 -22.87 3.56
N VAL A 276 6.77 -23.52 3.10
CA VAL A 276 7.25 -24.78 3.70
C VAL A 276 7.59 -24.59 5.19
N LYS A 277 8.17 -23.44 5.58
CA LYS A 277 8.45 -23.14 6.99
C LYS A 277 7.19 -22.96 7.82
N VAL A 278 6.17 -22.30 7.29
CA VAL A 278 4.87 -22.10 7.98
C VAL A 278 4.19 -23.45 8.25
N ALA A 279 4.27 -24.37 7.30
CA ALA A 279 3.73 -25.73 7.44
C ALA A 279 4.48 -26.59 8.47
N GLY A 280 5.70 -26.21 8.88
CA GLY A 280 6.55 -27.03 9.76
C GLY A 280 7.28 -28.17 9.04
N GLY A 281 7.20 -28.21 7.70
CA GLY A 281 7.74 -29.27 6.85
C GLY A 281 9.23 -29.16 6.51
N GLU A 282 10.10 -28.84 7.48
CA GLU A 282 11.56 -28.81 7.23
C GLU A 282 12.13 -30.20 6.86
N SER A 283 11.40 -31.29 7.12
CA SER A 283 11.86 -32.67 6.88
C SER A 283 11.54 -33.25 5.49
N GLU A 284 10.51 -32.75 4.78
CA GLU A 284 10.09 -33.33 3.49
C GLU A 284 10.36 -32.42 2.28
N GLY A 285 10.53 -31.11 2.47
CA GLY A 285 10.89 -30.21 1.37
C GLY A 285 9.77 -29.92 0.35
N TRP A 286 8.55 -30.40 0.58
CA TRP A 286 7.31 -30.08 -0.14
C TRP A 286 6.13 -29.92 0.83
N LEU A 287 5.06 -29.25 0.36
CA LEU A 287 3.81 -29.11 1.11
C LEU A 287 2.88 -30.29 0.80
N THR A 288 2.37 -30.95 1.83
CA THR A 288 1.33 -31.98 1.74
C THR A 288 -0.09 -31.39 1.83
N ASP A 289 -1.11 -32.16 1.47
CA ASP A 289 -2.52 -31.73 1.58
C ASP A 289 -2.87 -31.34 3.04
N GLU A 290 -2.36 -32.08 4.02
CA GLU A 290 -2.56 -31.81 5.45
C GLU A 290 -1.86 -30.51 5.92
N ASP A 291 -0.68 -30.22 5.37
CA ASP A 291 0.04 -28.96 5.64
C ASP A 291 -0.75 -27.76 5.13
N VAL A 292 -1.38 -27.92 3.95
CA VAL A 292 -2.19 -26.88 3.34
C VAL A 292 -3.48 -26.69 4.14
N ASP A 293 -4.12 -27.75 4.63
CA ASP A 293 -5.36 -27.67 5.41
C ASP A 293 -5.19 -27.01 6.78
N ASN A 294 -3.99 -27.07 7.35
CA ASN A 294 -3.64 -26.46 8.64
C ASN A 294 -2.79 -25.18 8.48
N PHE A 295 -2.65 -24.67 7.26
CA PHE A 295 -1.82 -23.50 6.99
C PHE A 295 -2.38 -22.26 7.69
N SER A 296 -1.49 -21.47 8.30
CA SER A 296 -1.89 -20.30 9.07
C SER A 296 -2.44 -19.19 8.18
N CYS A 297 -3.67 -18.73 8.47
CA CYS A 297 -4.28 -17.61 7.77
C CYS A 297 -3.52 -16.30 7.90
N GLN A 298 -2.89 -16.07 9.05
CA GLN A 298 -2.09 -14.87 9.25
C GLN A 298 -0.88 -14.87 8.31
N ASP A 299 -0.22 -16.01 8.21
CA ASP A 299 0.97 -16.21 7.38
C ASP A 299 0.64 -16.16 5.89
N LEU A 300 -0.44 -16.83 5.47
CA LEU A 300 -0.91 -16.78 4.09
C LEU A 300 -1.35 -15.37 3.69
N GLY A 301 -2.06 -14.68 4.59
CA GLY A 301 -2.47 -13.29 4.40
C GLY A 301 -1.30 -12.32 4.29
N THR A 302 -0.23 -12.51 5.06
CA THR A 302 0.99 -11.70 4.94
C THR A 302 1.65 -11.91 3.58
N ILE A 303 1.79 -13.16 3.13
CA ILE A 303 2.36 -13.47 1.80
C ILE A 303 1.52 -12.84 0.69
N ASP A 304 0.19 -13.03 0.73
CA ASP A 304 -0.71 -12.49 -0.29
C ASP A 304 -0.66 -10.97 -0.36
N LYS A 305 -0.73 -10.29 0.78
CA LYS A 305 -0.64 -8.82 0.87
C LYS A 305 0.64 -8.29 0.23
N LEU A 306 1.78 -8.94 0.49
CA LEU A 306 3.03 -8.57 -0.14
C LEU A 306 2.95 -8.71 -1.67
N TRP A 307 2.47 -9.83 -2.19
CA TRP A 307 2.35 -10.01 -3.64
C TRP A 307 1.39 -9.03 -4.29
N VAL A 308 0.21 -8.81 -3.71
CA VAL A 308 -0.80 -7.88 -4.21
C VAL A 308 -0.25 -6.45 -4.23
N GLU A 309 0.35 -5.99 -3.12
CA GLU A 309 0.81 -4.62 -3.00
C GLU A 309 1.95 -4.32 -3.97
N TYR A 310 3.03 -5.11 -3.91
CA TYR A 310 4.21 -4.86 -4.73
C TYR A 310 3.97 -5.06 -6.24
N SER A 311 3.00 -5.90 -6.61
CA SER A 311 2.62 -6.11 -8.01
C SER A 311 1.55 -5.14 -8.53
N ASN A 312 1.08 -4.20 -7.68
CA ASN A 312 -0.02 -3.29 -7.98
C ASN A 312 -1.31 -4.06 -8.38
N GLY A 313 -1.68 -5.04 -7.57
CA GLY A 313 -2.86 -5.89 -7.73
C GLY A 313 -2.75 -6.90 -8.87
N LYS A 314 -1.57 -7.13 -9.44
CA LYS A 314 -1.40 -8.01 -10.61
C LYS A 314 -1.20 -9.48 -10.23
N PHE A 315 -0.59 -9.73 -9.09
CA PHE A 315 -0.17 -11.03 -8.57
C PHE A 315 -0.65 -11.20 -7.13
N GLY A 316 -0.73 -12.44 -6.66
CA GLY A 316 -1.26 -12.78 -5.34
C GLY A 316 -2.19 -13.99 -5.40
N PHE A 317 -2.31 -14.69 -4.28
CA PHE A 317 -3.25 -15.79 -4.10
C PHE A 317 -4.70 -15.32 -4.16
N SER A 318 -5.02 -14.15 -3.60
CA SER A 318 -6.37 -13.55 -3.71
C SER A 318 -6.72 -13.22 -5.17
N VAL A 319 -5.76 -12.70 -5.94
CA VAL A 319 -5.91 -12.45 -7.38
C VAL A 319 -6.14 -13.75 -8.15
N GLN A 320 -5.34 -14.77 -7.88
CA GLN A 320 -5.51 -16.11 -8.49
C GLN A 320 -6.86 -16.73 -8.15
N LYS A 321 -7.29 -16.65 -6.89
CA LYS A 321 -8.62 -17.10 -6.43
C LYS A 321 -9.75 -16.43 -7.20
N GLN A 322 -9.69 -15.10 -7.40
CA GLN A 322 -10.67 -14.38 -8.20
C GLN A 322 -10.72 -14.86 -9.66
N ILE A 323 -9.56 -15.07 -10.29
CA ILE A 323 -9.49 -15.59 -11.67
C ILE A 323 -10.09 -17.00 -11.75
N TYR A 324 -9.78 -17.87 -10.80
CA TYR A 324 -10.32 -19.23 -10.74
C TYR A 324 -11.85 -19.23 -10.60
N GLN A 325 -12.39 -18.39 -9.72
CA GLN A 325 -13.85 -18.24 -9.53
C GLN A 325 -14.55 -17.70 -10.78
N ILE A 326 -13.95 -16.71 -11.47
CA ILE A 326 -14.48 -16.17 -12.74
C ILE A 326 -14.58 -17.26 -13.82
N LEU A 327 -13.69 -18.24 -13.80
CA LEU A 327 -13.69 -19.37 -14.74
C LEU A 327 -14.66 -20.49 -14.35
N GLY A 328 -15.50 -20.28 -13.33
CA GLY A 328 -16.49 -21.26 -12.86
C GLY A 328 -15.93 -22.25 -11.84
N GLY A 329 -14.80 -21.92 -11.20
CA GLY A 329 -14.23 -22.72 -10.13
C GLY A 329 -15.14 -22.79 -8.91
N THR A 330 -15.44 -24.00 -8.46
CA THR A 330 -16.19 -24.31 -7.24
C THR A 330 -15.35 -25.19 -6.33
N LYS A 331 -15.82 -25.47 -5.11
CA LYS A 331 -15.17 -26.39 -4.16
C LYS A 331 -14.84 -27.76 -4.79
N GLU A 332 -15.69 -28.24 -5.69
CA GLU A 332 -15.46 -29.51 -6.38
C GLU A 332 -14.33 -29.40 -7.41
N ALA A 333 -13.35 -30.31 -7.33
CA ALA A 333 -12.25 -30.34 -8.28
C ALA A 333 -12.77 -30.51 -9.72
N ASN A 334 -12.50 -29.52 -10.57
CA ASN A 334 -12.87 -29.54 -11.98
C ASN A 334 -11.62 -29.35 -12.86
N GLN A 335 -11.23 -30.43 -13.52
CA GLN A 335 -10.03 -30.45 -14.36
C GLN A 335 -10.09 -29.46 -15.53
N GLN A 336 -11.27 -29.22 -16.11
CA GLN A 336 -11.43 -28.29 -17.23
C GLN A 336 -11.24 -26.85 -16.76
N VAL A 337 -11.81 -26.49 -15.62
CA VAL A 337 -11.62 -25.16 -15.01
C VAL A 337 -10.17 -24.96 -14.61
N TRP A 338 -9.53 -25.96 -14.02
CA TRP A 338 -8.11 -25.89 -13.66
C TRP A 338 -7.20 -25.65 -14.87
N ILE A 339 -7.46 -26.37 -15.97
CA ILE A 339 -6.78 -26.19 -17.25
C ILE A 339 -6.96 -24.74 -17.75
N ALA A 340 -8.20 -24.24 -17.78
CA ALA A 340 -8.51 -22.90 -18.23
C ALA A 340 -7.86 -21.83 -17.35
N PHE A 341 -7.81 -22.05 -16.03
CA PHE A 341 -7.12 -21.20 -15.08
C PHE A 341 -5.62 -21.15 -15.37
N ALA A 342 -4.97 -22.31 -15.50
CA ALA A 342 -3.54 -22.39 -15.79
C ALA A 342 -3.16 -21.76 -17.14
N ASP A 343 -4.02 -21.89 -18.16
CA ASP A 343 -3.85 -21.17 -19.43
C ASP A 343 -4.02 -19.65 -19.24
N LYS A 344 -4.98 -19.21 -18.41
CA LYS A 344 -5.28 -17.79 -18.15
C LYS A 344 -4.16 -17.08 -17.40
N VAL A 345 -3.62 -17.71 -16.35
CA VAL A 345 -2.50 -17.16 -15.56
C VAL A 345 -1.15 -17.36 -16.22
N GLY A 346 -1.07 -18.18 -17.28
CA GLY A 346 0.13 -18.36 -18.10
C GLY A 346 1.06 -19.47 -17.64
N TRP A 347 0.59 -20.41 -16.82
CA TRP A 347 1.34 -21.62 -16.43
C TRP A 347 1.33 -22.70 -17.51
N ARG A 348 0.46 -22.56 -18.50
CA ARG A 348 0.39 -23.42 -19.69
C ARG A 348 0.44 -22.61 -20.96
N LYS A 349 1.02 -23.20 -22.00
CA LYS A 349 1.08 -22.63 -23.35
C LYS A 349 0.98 -23.73 -24.39
N GLY A 350 0.06 -23.59 -25.34
CA GLY A 350 -0.14 -24.58 -26.41
C GLY A 350 -0.50 -25.97 -25.87
N GLY A 351 -1.27 -26.03 -24.77
CA GLY A 351 -1.69 -27.27 -24.13
C GLY A 351 -0.64 -27.96 -23.25
N LYS A 352 0.58 -27.40 -23.16
CA LYS A 352 1.68 -27.95 -22.35
C LYS A 352 1.88 -27.13 -21.08
N TRP A 353 2.16 -27.81 -19.98
CA TRP A 353 2.64 -27.19 -18.74
C TRP A 353 4.04 -26.65 -18.94
N LEU A 354 4.28 -25.43 -18.46
CA LEU A 354 5.59 -24.82 -18.51
C LEU A 354 6.43 -25.32 -17.33
N ASN A 355 7.65 -25.76 -17.63
CA ASN A 355 8.61 -26.17 -16.61
C ASN A 355 9.39 -24.96 -16.10
N TRP A 356 9.51 -24.87 -14.79
CA TRP A 356 10.12 -23.73 -14.10
C TRP A 356 11.65 -23.62 -14.31
N TRP A 357 12.32 -24.74 -14.64
CA TRP A 357 13.77 -24.79 -14.91
C TRP A 357 14.19 -24.42 -16.33
N GLU A 358 13.25 -24.16 -17.25
CA GLU A 358 13.60 -23.70 -18.59
C GLU A 358 14.01 -22.21 -18.51
N GLN A 359 15.29 -21.98 -18.22
CA GLN A 359 15.96 -20.69 -17.94
C GLN A 359 15.66 -19.54 -18.94
N GLY A 360 15.02 -19.83 -20.08
CA GLY A 360 14.58 -18.84 -21.07
C GLY A 360 13.17 -18.27 -20.88
N PHE A 361 12.29 -18.87 -20.07
CA PHE A 361 10.88 -18.46 -19.97
C PHE A 361 10.61 -17.35 -18.95
N HIS A 362 11.29 -17.35 -17.80
CA HIS A 362 11.15 -16.28 -16.79
C HIS A 362 11.85 -14.95 -17.18
N ASN A 363 12.62 -14.95 -18.27
CA ASN A 363 13.27 -13.74 -18.79
C ASN A 363 12.51 -13.07 -19.95
N ARG A 364 11.34 -13.60 -20.36
CA ARG A 364 10.53 -12.99 -21.43
C ARG A 364 9.25 -12.37 -20.88
N ARG A 365 9.27 -11.04 -20.75
CA ARG A 365 8.15 -10.18 -20.32
C ARG A 365 7.21 -9.86 -21.50
N PRO A 366 5.90 -9.62 -21.23
CA PRO A 366 5.28 -9.47 -19.91
C PRO A 366 4.53 -10.71 -19.40
N TYR A 367 4.62 -10.96 -18.08
CA TYR A 367 3.83 -11.97 -17.35
C TYR A 367 2.32 -11.64 -17.38
N ALA A 368 1.47 -12.67 -17.47
CA ALA A 368 0.02 -12.55 -17.40
C ALA A 368 -0.46 -12.15 -15.99
N HIS A 369 -1.69 -11.64 -15.88
CA HIS A 369 -2.32 -11.35 -14.59
C HIS A 369 -2.57 -12.66 -13.82
N GLY A 370 -2.21 -12.70 -12.54
CA GLY A 370 -2.27 -13.91 -11.70
C GLY A 370 -1.13 -14.91 -11.90
N TYR A 371 -0.09 -14.61 -12.70
CA TYR A 371 1.01 -15.56 -12.95
C TYR A 371 1.76 -15.95 -11.67
N PHE A 372 2.00 -15.01 -10.76
CA PHE A 372 2.66 -15.26 -9.48
C PHE A 372 1.68 -15.14 -8.30
N PRO A 373 1.94 -15.84 -7.18
CA PRO A 373 3.00 -16.85 -6.99
C PRO A 373 2.67 -18.17 -7.72
N SER A 374 3.67 -18.84 -8.31
CA SER A 374 3.51 -20.13 -9.01
C SER A 374 3.94 -21.33 -8.16
N LEU A 375 4.84 -21.10 -7.19
CA LEU A 375 5.23 -22.07 -6.15
C LEU A 375 5.82 -23.42 -6.64
N THR A 376 6.46 -23.48 -7.82
CA THR A 376 6.89 -24.77 -8.42
C THR A 376 8.41 -25.05 -8.34
N PRO A 377 8.88 -25.94 -7.46
CA PRO A 377 10.15 -26.65 -7.66
C PRO A 377 9.87 -27.93 -8.47
N GLY A 378 10.33 -27.97 -9.72
CA GLY A 378 9.82 -28.89 -10.76
C GLY A 378 10.19 -30.38 -10.68
N ASP A 379 9.38 -31.22 -11.35
CA ASP A 379 9.80 -32.35 -12.22
C ASP A 379 8.62 -32.79 -13.13
N GLU A 380 8.96 -33.27 -14.33
CA GLU A 380 8.22 -33.46 -15.59
C GLU A 380 7.15 -34.56 -15.62
N ARG A 381 6.53 -34.91 -14.48
CA ARG A 381 5.59 -36.05 -14.48
C ARG A 381 4.21 -35.80 -13.91
N GLY A 382 3.82 -34.56 -13.60
CA GLY A 382 2.50 -34.32 -12.99
C GLY A 382 2.24 -35.25 -11.79
N GLY A 383 3.32 -35.65 -11.11
CA GLY A 383 3.32 -36.71 -10.12
C GLY A 383 3.49 -36.11 -8.74
N ARG A 384 2.39 -36.09 -7.98
CA ARG A 384 2.26 -35.76 -6.54
C ARG A 384 2.82 -34.43 -6.00
N THR A 385 3.85 -33.81 -6.56
CA THR A 385 4.43 -32.55 -6.05
C THR A 385 3.83 -31.30 -6.69
N GLY A 386 3.53 -31.34 -7.99
CA GLY A 386 2.68 -30.34 -8.65
C GLY A 386 1.24 -30.35 -8.11
N LEU A 387 0.83 -31.45 -7.47
CA LEU A 387 -0.42 -31.58 -6.74
C LEU A 387 -0.38 -30.89 -5.36
N GLY A 388 0.73 -30.90 -4.62
CA GLY A 388 0.82 -30.20 -3.32
C GLY A 388 0.57 -28.68 -3.42
N VAL A 389 1.04 -28.04 -4.50
CA VAL A 389 0.71 -26.64 -4.83
C VAL A 389 -0.72 -26.51 -5.35
N TYR A 390 -1.17 -27.49 -6.15
CA TYR A 390 -2.58 -27.63 -6.59
C TYR A 390 -3.53 -27.60 -5.38
N TYR A 391 -3.15 -28.15 -4.21
CA TYR A 391 -3.98 -28.16 -3.01
C TYR A 391 -4.12 -26.81 -2.29
N ILE A 392 -3.14 -25.90 -2.38
CA ILE A 392 -3.31 -24.50 -1.92
C ILE A 392 -4.45 -23.82 -2.69
N PHE A 393 -4.72 -24.28 -3.92
CA PHE A 393 -5.69 -23.71 -4.85
C PHE A 393 -6.91 -24.57 -5.12
N ILE A 394 -7.02 -25.80 -4.61
CA ILE A 394 -8.30 -26.51 -4.63
C ILE A 394 -9.14 -25.87 -3.51
N PRO A 395 -10.31 -25.29 -3.81
CA PRO A 395 -11.29 -24.82 -2.83
C PRO A 395 -11.93 -25.92 -1.94
N ASN A 396 -11.19 -26.99 -1.63
CA ASN A 396 -11.45 -27.94 -0.57
C ASN A 396 -10.43 -27.89 0.55
N SER A 397 -9.35 -27.09 0.44
CA SER A 397 -8.53 -26.84 1.62
C SER A 397 -9.25 -25.84 2.52
N PRO A 398 -9.46 -26.16 3.82
CA PRO A 398 -10.01 -25.24 4.80
C PRO A 398 -9.39 -23.86 4.76
N VAL A 399 -8.14 -23.70 4.32
CA VAL A 399 -7.38 -22.45 4.36
C VAL A 399 -7.85 -21.40 3.34
N THR A 400 -8.31 -21.76 2.15
CA THR A 400 -8.78 -20.71 1.20
C THR A 400 -10.16 -20.14 1.56
N GLU A 401 -10.91 -20.84 2.41
CA GLU A 401 -12.25 -20.47 2.88
C GLU A 401 -12.24 -19.93 4.33
N THR A 402 -11.42 -20.48 5.24
CA THR A 402 -11.24 -19.96 6.62
C THR A 402 -10.40 -18.70 6.63
N CYS A 403 -9.39 -18.61 5.76
CA CYS A 403 -8.64 -17.39 5.55
C CYS A 403 -9.43 -16.56 4.54
N LYS A 404 -10.03 -15.45 5.00
CA LYS A 404 -10.75 -14.48 4.16
C LYS A 404 -9.76 -13.70 3.27
N LEU A 405 -9.11 -14.41 2.35
CA LEU A 405 -8.34 -13.86 1.24
C LEU A 405 -9.27 -13.32 0.16
#